data_AF-A0A3N0I179-F1
#
_entry.id   AF-A0A3N0I179-F1
#
_cell.length_a   1.000
_cell.length_b   1.000
_cell.length_c   1.000
_cell.angle_alpha   90.00
_cell.angle_beta   90.00
_cell.angle_gamma   90.00
#
_symmetry.space_group_name_H-M   'P 1'
#
loop_
_entity.id
_entity.type
_entity.pdbx_description
1 polymer ?
#
loop_
_entity_poly.entity_id
_entity_poly.type
_entity_poly.pdbx_seq_one_letter_code
_entity_poly.pdbx_strand_id
1 'polypeptide(L)'
;MASMKDVRAQKLILTAYRRCEFWKQRKQCTFCAFFTSGKTDPVLAESDAREIVEAAIKEPGRFSELYFSGGSDSSGSIPFENEVNRYIRILQAVGQNFSGRFPCRLMAPAYPIELVRRIRQETGITSYSPNIELADCAMFERRCPGKNEVVGYDEWINRTLKAADVFGAGHVYSQIVDGAELVGEGALTVEQALETNLKLCEFFADHGVILLSTIWRPHRASRLGMTKMAPLEYYVQLAAWIGYAWNIIRSQYYLLEPKVIIVMIIIRTISAVIFAALLTKLLADGLAKAGVLNAYALGQEKSQPMDEDLSDASAN
;
A
#
# COMPACT_ATOMS: atom_id res chain seq x y z
N MET A 1 10.21 -15.30 25.32
CA MET A 1 9.53 -15.26 24.00
C MET A 1 9.27 -13.80 23.66
N ALA A 2 10.05 -13.23 22.74
CA ALA A 2 9.84 -11.85 22.29
C ALA A 2 8.69 -11.86 21.27
N SER A 3 7.50 -11.42 21.67
CA SER A 3 6.43 -11.13 20.71
C SER A 3 6.57 -9.68 20.27
N MET A 4 6.34 -9.42 18.98
CA MET A 4 6.16 -8.06 18.48
C MET A 4 4.95 -7.45 19.21
N LYS A 5 5.18 -6.38 19.99
CA LYS A 5 4.14 -5.68 20.73
C LYS A 5 3.58 -4.56 19.86
N ASP A 6 2.26 -4.49 19.80
CA ASP A 6 1.46 -3.64 18.94
C ASP A 6 1.39 -2.19 19.46
N VAL A 7 2.52 -1.47 19.42
CA VAL A 7 2.61 -0.09 19.97
C VAL A 7 2.96 0.94 18.90
N ARG A 8 3.48 0.51 17.73
CA ARG A 8 3.61 1.32 16.51
C ARG A 8 3.57 0.41 15.28
N ALA A 9 2.63 0.64 14.38
CA ALA A 9 2.45 -0.14 13.15
C ALA A 9 3.52 0.16 12.08
N GLN A 10 4.81 0.21 12.44
CA GLN A 10 5.87 0.33 11.43
C GLN A 10 6.12 -1.04 10.80
N LYS A 11 6.34 -1.02 9.49
CA LYS A 11 6.62 -2.18 8.65
C LYS A 11 8.10 -2.17 8.32
N LEU A 12 8.77 -3.33 8.41
CA LEU A 12 10.11 -3.48 7.86
C LEU A 12 10.02 -4.04 6.45
N ILE A 13 10.34 -3.24 5.45
CA ILE A 13 10.24 -3.63 4.03
C ILE A 13 11.62 -3.99 3.50
N LEU A 14 11.78 -5.24 3.04
CA LEU A 14 12.98 -5.73 2.38
C LEU A 14 12.70 -5.94 0.89
N THR A 15 13.61 -5.47 0.04
CA THR A 15 13.58 -5.73 -1.41
C THR A 15 14.44 -6.96 -1.71
N ALA A 16 13.79 -8.11 -1.91
CA ALA A 16 14.44 -9.39 -2.19
C ALA A 16 15.07 -9.48 -3.58
N TYR A 17 14.53 -8.73 -4.54
CA TYR A 17 15.01 -8.75 -5.92
C TYR A 17 14.93 -7.37 -6.57
N ARG A 18 16.08 -6.83 -7.01
CA ARG A 18 16.24 -5.46 -7.53
C ARG A 18 16.18 -5.35 -9.05
N ARG A 19 15.68 -6.38 -9.75
CA ARG A 19 15.35 -6.31 -11.18
C ARG A 19 13.89 -6.67 -11.39
N CYS A 20 13.36 -6.29 -12.54
CA CYS A 20 12.03 -6.67 -12.97
C CYS A 20 12.10 -6.99 -14.46
N GLU A 21 11.57 -8.15 -14.86
CA GLU A 21 11.57 -8.61 -16.23
C GLU A 21 10.74 -7.71 -17.15
N PHE A 22 9.63 -7.17 -16.64
CA PHE A 22 8.81 -6.23 -17.38
C PHE A 22 9.58 -4.96 -17.78
N TRP A 23 10.56 -4.52 -16.98
CA TRP A 23 11.45 -3.43 -17.37
C TRP A 23 12.40 -3.83 -18.50
N LYS A 24 12.95 -5.07 -18.48
CA LYS A 24 13.81 -5.58 -19.57
C LYS A 24 13.05 -5.65 -20.90
N GLN A 25 11.77 -6.03 -20.85
CA GLN A 25 10.91 -6.17 -22.02
C GLN A 25 10.24 -4.85 -22.47
N ARG A 26 10.51 -3.72 -21.78
CA ARG A 26 9.81 -2.43 -21.98
C ARG A 26 8.28 -2.54 -21.84
N LYS A 27 7.80 -3.44 -20.97
CA LYS A 27 6.40 -3.63 -20.60
C LYS A 27 6.16 -3.34 -19.10
N GLN A 28 7.00 -2.49 -18.50
CA GLN A 28 6.88 -2.10 -17.11
C GLN A 28 5.58 -1.36 -16.83
N CYS A 29 5.13 -1.39 -15.57
CA CYS A 29 4.00 -0.59 -15.15
C CYS A 29 4.32 0.90 -15.35
N THR A 30 3.40 1.66 -15.93
CA THR A 30 3.68 3.02 -16.43
C THR A 30 3.91 4.05 -15.32
N PHE A 31 3.34 3.80 -14.14
CA PHE A 31 3.49 4.58 -12.91
C PHE A 31 4.71 4.17 -12.07
N CYS A 32 5.36 3.05 -12.42
CA CYS A 32 6.43 2.46 -11.63
C CYS A 32 7.77 3.16 -11.92
N ALA A 33 8.54 3.41 -10.86
CA ALA A 33 9.92 3.89 -10.93
C ALA A 33 10.88 2.90 -10.24
N PHE A 34 10.69 1.61 -10.49
CA PHE A 34 11.55 0.57 -9.92
C PHE A 34 12.96 0.70 -10.52
N PHE A 35 13.92 1.14 -9.72
CA PHE A 35 15.29 1.45 -10.12
C PHE A 35 16.09 0.17 -10.44
N THR A 36 15.83 -0.41 -11.61
CA THR A 36 16.37 -1.72 -12.01
C THR A 36 17.80 -1.66 -12.56
N SER A 37 18.49 -0.52 -12.58
CA SER A 37 19.71 -0.28 -13.36
C SER A 37 21.05 -0.44 -12.61
N GLY A 38 21.09 -1.17 -11.48
CA GLY A 38 22.33 -1.41 -10.73
C GLY A 38 23.33 -2.34 -11.42
N LYS A 39 24.59 -2.40 -10.93
CA LYS A 39 25.60 -3.41 -11.33
C LYS A 39 25.80 -4.52 -10.29
N THR A 40 25.27 -4.34 -9.09
CA THR A 40 25.38 -5.30 -7.99
C THR A 40 24.46 -6.50 -8.22
N ASP A 41 24.73 -7.60 -7.50
CA ASP A 41 23.83 -8.75 -7.45
C ASP A 41 22.42 -8.25 -7.10
N PRO A 42 21.41 -8.50 -7.96
CA PRO A 42 20.08 -8.03 -7.69
C PRO A 42 19.36 -8.80 -6.58
N VAL A 43 19.84 -9.98 -6.18
CA VAL A 43 19.22 -10.81 -5.15
C VAL A 43 19.71 -10.38 -3.77
N LEU A 44 18.80 -10.28 -2.80
CA LEU A 44 19.15 -10.15 -1.40
C LEU A 44 19.67 -11.50 -0.90
N ALA A 45 20.90 -11.53 -0.37
CA ALA A 45 21.47 -12.75 0.18
C ALA A 45 20.66 -13.26 1.39
N GLU A 46 20.53 -14.57 1.50
CA GLU A 46 19.79 -15.23 2.58
C GLU A 46 20.38 -14.90 3.96
N SER A 47 21.71 -14.81 4.06
CA SER A 47 22.42 -14.40 5.29
C SER A 47 22.05 -12.99 5.72
N ASP A 48 22.05 -12.05 4.78
CA ASP A 48 21.78 -10.64 5.03
C ASP A 48 20.32 -10.43 5.43
N ALA A 49 19.39 -11.10 4.74
CA ALA A 49 17.98 -11.08 5.08
C ALA A 49 17.74 -11.59 6.51
N ARG A 50 18.40 -12.70 6.88
CA ARG A 50 18.31 -13.25 8.24
C ARG A 50 18.89 -12.28 9.27
N GLU A 51 20.07 -11.73 9.04
CA GLU A 51 20.75 -10.81 9.97
C GLU A 51 19.97 -9.51 10.17
N ILE A 52 19.44 -8.92 9.09
CA ILE A 52 18.58 -7.72 9.16
C ILE A 52 17.36 -7.99 10.03
N VAL A 53 16.69 -9.13 9.85
CA VAL A 53 15.52 -9.49 10.65
C VAL A 53 15.92 -9.81 12.09
N GLU A 54 17.06 -10.47 12.32
CA GLU A 54 17.59 -10.75 13.66
C GLU A 54 17.87 -9.46 14.45
N ALA A 55 18.43 -8.45 13.78
CA ALA A 55 18.63 -7.13 14.38
C ALA A 55 17.28 -6.45 14.68
N ALA A 56 16.32 -6.51 13.75
CA ALA A 56 15.02 -5.87 13.90
C ALA A 56 14.20 -6.45 15.07
N ILE A 57 14.24 -7.77 15.29
CA ILE A 57 13.50 -8.40 16.41
C ILE A 57 14.08 -8.05 17.79
N LYS A 58 15.34 -7.58 17.85
CA LYS A 58 15.97 -7.09 19.08
C LYS A 58 15.49 -5.68 19.48
N GLU A 59 14.70 -5.02 18.61
CA GLU A 59 14.04 -3.73 18.89
C GLU A 59 12.54 -3.92 19.19
N PRO A 60 12.15 -4.31 20.42
CA PRO A 60 10.77 -4.65 20.75
C PRO A 60 9.82 -3.47 20.54
N GLY A 61 8.73 -3.72 19.82
CA GLY A 61 7.69 -2.72 19.52
C GLY A 61 8.05 -1.74 18.41
N ARG A 62 9.25 -1.85 17.81
CA ARG A 62 9.63 -1.03 16.66
C ARG A 62 8.89 -1.45 15.40
N PHE A 63 8.82 -2.75 15.13
CA PHE A 63 8.20 -3.30 13.93
C PHE A 63 7.04 -4.24 14.28
N SER A 64 6.00 -4.20 13.46
CA SER A 64 4.73 -4.92 13.62
C SER A 64 4.47 -5.97 12.53
N GLU A 65 5.16 -5.88 11.39
CA GLU A 65 5.06 -6.84 10.28
C GLU A 65 6.28 -6.70 9.36
N LEU A 66 6.79 -7.83 8.84
CA LEU A 66 7.82 -7.87 7.81
C LEU A 66 7.17 -7.84 6.41
N TYR A 67 7.74 -7.11 5.48
CA TYR A 67 7.29 -7.07 4.09
C TYR A 67 8.44 -7.48 3.18
N PHE A 68 8.23 -8.51 2.38
CA PHE A 68 9.14 -8.87 1.30
C PHE A 68 8.50 -8.49 -0.01
N SER A 69 9.27 -7.80 -0.85
CA SER A 69 8.87 -7.43 -2.20
C SER A 69 10.06 -7.46 -3.15
N GLY A 70 9.81 -7.30 -4.43
CA GLY A 70 10.84 -7.25 -5.45
C GLY A 70 10.22 -6.97 -6.79
N GLY A 71 11.06 -6.81 -7.81
CA GLY A 71 10.55 -6.81 -9.17
C GLY A 71 10.19 -8.22 -9.61
N SER A 72 9.34 -8.31 -10.63
CA SER A 72 8.83 -9.58 -11.13
C SER A 72 9.86 -10.29 -12.00
N ASP A 73 9.95 -11.61 -11.86
CA ASP A 73 10.75 -12.53 -12.64
C ASP A 73 9.82 -13.66 -13.08
N SER A 74 9.34 -13.57 -14.32
CA SER A 74 8.40 -14.54 -14.88
C SER A 74 9.06 -15.81 -15.40
N SER A 75 10.38 -15.97 -15.22
CA SER A 75 11.10 -17.16 -15.68
C SER A 75 10.82 -18.42 -14.84
N GLY A 76 11.00 -19.57 -15.46
CA GLY A 76 10.69 -20.88 -14.88
C GLY A 76 10.15 -21.86 -15.91
N SER A 77 9.86 -23.09 -15.49
CA SER A 77 9.05 -24.03 -16.28
C SER A 77 7.60 -23.57 -16.38
N ILE A 78 7.11 -22.89 -15.34
CA ILE A 78 5.87 -22.12 -15.32
C ILE A 78 6.16 -20.68 -14.88
N PRO A 79 5.32 -19.69 -15.25
CA PRO A 79 5.53 -18.31 -14.86
C PRO A 79 5.76 -18.13 -13.35
N PHE A 80 6.81 -17.38 -13.02
CA PHE A 80 7.24 -17.03 -11.65
C PHE A 80 7.90 -18.13 -10.83
N GLU A 81 8.13 -19.33 -11.35
CA GLU A 81 8.74 -20.42 -10.58
C GLU A 81 10.11 -20.04 -9.99
N ASN A 82 10.98 -19.39 -10.76
CA ASN A 82 12.29 -18.97 -10.27
C ASN A 82 12.20 -17.87 -9.21
N GLU A 83 11.21 -16.98 -9.34
CA GLU A 83 10.91 -15.96 -8.34
C GLU A 83 10.48 -16.59 -7.02
N VAL A 84 9.59 -17.58 -7.09
CA VAL A 84 9.10 -18.31 -5.92
C VAL A 84 10.21 -19.10 -5.25
N ASN A 85 11.06 -19.78 -6.03
CA ASN A 85 12.24 -20.47 -5.50
C ASN A 85 13.18 -19.51 -4.76
N ARG A 86 13.37 -18.28 -5.26
CA ARG A 86 14.15 -17.23 -4.59
C ARG A 86 13.51 -16.82 -3.27
N TYR A 87 12.21 -16.52 -3.26
CA TYR A 87 11.51 -16.14 -2.04
C TYR A 87 11.51 -17.25 -0.99
N ILE A 88 11.32 -18.51 -1.38
CA ILE A 88 11.34 -19.64 -0.45
C ILE A 88 12.70 -19.71 0.28
N ARG A 89 13.83 -19.65 -0.45
CA ARG A 89 15.16 -19.69 0.20
C ARG A 89 15.37 -18.54 1.18
N ILE A 90 15.04 -17.31 0.77
CA ILE A 90 15.17 -16.12 1.62
C ILE A 90 14.28 -16.22 2.86
N LEU A 91 13.01 -16.59 2.68
CA LEU A 91 12.03 -16.66 3.76
C LEU A 91 12.27 -17.84 4.71
N GLN A 92 12.87 -18.93 4.24
CA GLN A 92 13.35 -20.01 5.09
C GLN A 92 14.51 -19.55 5.99
N ALA A 93 15.48 -18.81 5.43
CA ALA A 93 16.58 -18.23 6.21
C ALA A 93 16.07 -17.23 7.26
N VAL A 94 15.16 -16.33 6.87
CA VAL A 94 14.48 -15.40 7.79
C VAL A 94 13.68 -16.15 8.86
N GLY A 95 13.02 -17.24 8.48
CA GLY A 95 12.21 -18.07 9.38
C GLY A 95 13.01 -18.68 10.53
N GLN A 96 14.32 -18.84 10.40
CA GLN A 96 15.20 -19.33 11.47
C GLN A 96 15.22 -18.41 12.71
N ASN A 97 14.83 -17.14 12.56
CA ASN A 97 14.68 -16.19 13.67
C ASN A 97 13.40 -16.42 14.49
N PHE A 98 12.52 -17.34 14.09
CA PHE A 98 11.21 -17.56 14.70
C PHE A 98 10.98 -19.04 15.03
N SER A 99 10.17 -19.30 16.05
CA SER A 99 9.82 -20.68 16.47
C SER A 99 8.66 -21.29 15.69
N GLY A 100 8.15 -20.61 14.66
CA GLY A 100 6.95 -21.01 13.94
C GLY A 100 6.61 -20.02 12.83
N ARG A 101 5.32 -19.94 12.48
CA ARG A 101 4.85 -18.93 11.52
C ARG A 101 5.07 -17.52 12.08
N PHE A 102 5.43 -16.59 11.21
CA PHE A 102 5.84 -15.25 11.60
C PHE A 102 5.13 -14.17 10.77
N PRO A 103 4.86 -12.98 11.35
CA PRO A 103 4.09 -11.92 10.70
C PRO A 103 4.87 -11.32 9.54
N CYS A 104 4.69 -11.92 8.37
CA CYS A 104 5.34 -11.53 7.14
C CYS A 104 4.35 -11.54 5.99
N ARG A 105 4.39 -10.47 5.21
CA ARG A 105 3.65 -10.29 3.97
C ARG A 105 4.58 -10.35 2.78
N LEU A 106 4.29 -11.28 1.87
CA LEU A 106 4.94 -11.33 0.58
C LEU A 106 4.13 -10.54 -0.45
N MET A 107 4.67 -9.41 -0.91
CA MET A 107 4.14 -8.63 -2.03
C MET A 107 4.75 -9.13 -3.33
N ALA A 108 3.96 -9.82 -4.13
CA ALA A 108 4.44 -10.43 -5.36
C ALA A 108 3.33 -10.54 -6.42
N PRO A 109 3.62 -10.92 -7.68
CA PRO A 109 2.61 -11.15 -8.70
C PRO A 109 1.58 -12.23 -8.31
N ALA A 110 0.44 -12.26 -8.99
CA ALA A 110 -0.56 -13.32 -8.83
C ALA A 110 -0.03 -14.65 -9.37
N TYR A 111 0.47 -15.48 -8.47
CA TYR A 111 1.08 -16.76 -8.80
C TYR A 111 0.04 -17.84 -9.12
N PRO A 112 0.38 -18.82 -9.97
CA PRO A 112 -0.35 -20.08 -10.05
C PRO A 112 -0.54 -20.72 -8.67
N ILE A 113 -1.68 -21.39 -8.46
CA ILE A 113 -2.09 -21.86 -7.13
C ILE A 113 -1.11 -22.88 -6.52
N GLU A 114 -0.48 -23.70 -7.34
CA GLU A 114 0.57 -24.63 -6.96
C GLU A 114 1.79 -23.92 -6.35
N LEU A 115 2.17 -22.76 -6.90
CA LEU A 115 3.26 -21.95 -6.36
C LEU A 115 2.85 -21.24 -5.06
N VAL A 116 1.60 -20.77 -4.96
CA VAL A 116 1.06 -20.20 -3.70
C VAL A 116 1.08 -21.24 -2.59
N ARG A 117 0.66 -22.49 -2.87
CA ARG A 117 0.70 -23.60 -1.91
C ARG A 117 2.13 -23.92 -1.47
N ARG A 118 3.08 -23.94 -2.41
CA ARG A 118 4.50 -24.13 -2.10
C ARG A 118 5.02 -23.07 -1.14
N ILE A 119 4.77 -21.78 -1.40
CA ILE A 119 5.17 -20.70 -0.47
C ILE A 119 4.57 -20.93 0.92
N ARG A 120 3.28 -21.27 1.01
CA ARG A 120 2.59 -21.48 2.28
C ARG A 120 3.14 -22.68 3.08
N GLN A 121 3.54 -23.74 2.38
CA GLN A 121 4.04 -24.99 2.94
C GLN A 121 5.53 -24.91 3.31
N GLU A 122 6.35 -24.36 2.42
CA GLU A 122 7.80 -24.35 2.52
C GLU A 122 8.34 -23.17 3.34
N THR A 123 7.48 -22.20 3.73
CA THR A 123 7.86 -21.03 4.52
C THR A 123 6.95 -20.80 5.74
N GLY A 124 7.38 -19.89 6.63
CA GLY A 124 6.63 -19.48 7.81
C GLY A 124 5.73 -18.26 7.64
N ILE A 125 5.61 -17.66 6.45
CA ILE A 125 4.88 -16.40 6.30
C ILE A 125 3.38 -16.56 6.54
N THR A 126 2.74 -15.47 6.95
CA THR A 126 1.32 -15.45 7.31
C THR A 126 0.44 -14.74 6.29
N SER A 127 1.02 -13.93 5.39
CA SER A 127 0.24 -13.10 4.47
C SER A 127 0.85 -13.06 3.07
N TYR A 128 -0.01 -12.97 2.06
CA TYR A 128 0.36 -12.87 0.65
C TYR A 128 -0.40 -11.72 -0.02
N SER A 129 0.24 -10.99 -0.93
CA SER A 129 -0.28 -9.75 -1.50
C SER A 129 -0.07 -9.66 -3.01
N PRO A 130 -0.92 -10.31 -3.83
CA PRO A 130 -0.99 -10.10 -5.28
C PRO A 130 -1.63 -8.76 -5.64
N ASN A 131 -0.80 -7.72 -5.78
CA ASN A 131 -1.29 -6.37 -6.05
C ASN A 131 -1.83 -6.24 -7.50
N ILE A 132 -3.13 -5.95 -7.62
CA ILE A 132 -3.82 -5.68 -8.88
C ILE A 132 -3.44 -4.32 -9.48
N GLU A 133 -3.00 -3.37 -8.66
CA GLU A 133 -2.60 -1.99 -8.98
C GLU A 133 -3.71 -1.09 -9.52
N LEU A 134 -4.57 -1.57 -10.42
CA LEU A 134 -5.67 -0.82 -11.01
C LEU A 134 -6.94 -1.67 -10.98
N ALA A 135 -8.05 -1.09 -10.49
CA ALA A 135 -9.31 -1.82 -10.44
C ALA A 135 -10.01 -1.93 -11.80
N ASP A 136 -9.89 -0.92 -12.67
CA ASP A 136 -10.45 -0.98 -14.02
C ASP A 136 -9.60 -1.89 -14.93
N CYS A 137 -10.24 -2.81 -15.64
CA CYS A 137 -9.56 -3.79 -16.50
C CYS A 137 -8.79 -3.12 -17.65
N ALA A 138 -9.38 -2.12 -18.31
CA ALA A 138 -8.72 -1.42 -19.41
C ALA A 138 -7.54 -0.57 -18.90
N MET A 139 -7.65 0.00 -17.70
CA MET A 139 -6.52 0.67 -17.04
C MET A 139 -5.44 -0.33 -16.65
N PHE A 140 -5.78 -1.50 -16.11
CA PHE A 140 -4.80 -2.53 -15.80
C PHE A 140 -4.00 -2.95 -17.04
N GLU A 141 -4.68 -3.24 -18.16
CA GLU A 141 -4.04 -3.58 -19.42
C GLU A 141 -3.08 -2.48 -19.89
N ARG A 142 -3.56 -1.22 -19.91
CA ARG A 142 -2.76 -0.08 -20.39
C ARG A 142 -1.60 0.26 -19.46
N ARG A 143 -1.81 0.16 -18.14
CA ARG A 143 -0.87 0.65 -17.10
C ARG A 143 0.06 -0.41 -16.57
N CYS A 144 -0.31 -1.68 -16.69
CA CYS A 144 0.48 -2.83 -16.25
C CYS A 144 0.66 -3.86 -17.39
N PRO A 145 1.15 -3.46 -18.58
CA PRO A 145 1.10 -4.30 -19.77
C PRO A 145 1.82 -5.65 -19.59
N GLY A 146 2.97 -5.68 -18.90
CA GLY A 146 3.67 -6.94 -18.62
C GLY A 146 2.91 -7.87 -17.67
N LYS A 147 2.19 -7.32 -16.68
CA LYS A 147 1.31 -8.12 -15.81
C LYS A 147 0.13 -8.68 -16.57
N ASN A 148 -0.48 -7.86 -17.44
CA ASN A 148 -1.59 -8.28 -18.29
C ASN A 148 -1.18 -9.35 -19.30
N GLU A 149 0.01 -9.24 -19.87
CA GLU A 149 0.51 -10.24 -20.82
C GLU A 149 0.83 -11.59 -20.16
N VAL A 150 1.45 -11.59 -18.98
CA VAL A 150 1.87 -12.83 -18.32
C VAL A 150 0.71 -13.54 -17.61
N VAL A 151 -0.25 -12.78 -17.07
CA VAL A 151 -1.35 -13.35 -16.26
C VAL A 151 -2.70 -12.97 -16.83
N GLY A 152 -2.91 -11.71 -17.18
CA GLY A 152 -4.23 -11.17 -17.57
C GLY A 152 -5.06 -10.73 -16.36
N TYR A 153 -5.95 -9.75 -16.56
CA TYR A 153 -6.74 -9.16 -15.47
C TYR A 153 -7.62 -10.18 -14.75
N ASP A 154 -8.48 -10.91 -15.47
CA ASP A 154 -9.43 -11.86 -14.87
C ASP A 154 -8.72 -12.99 -14.12
N GLU A 155 -7.63 -13.51 -14.69
CA GLU A 155 -6.84 -14.55 -14.04
C GLU A 155 -6.04 -14.01 -12.85
N TRP A 156 -5.64 -12.73 -12.86
CA TRP A 156 -5.03 -12.08 -11.69
C TRP A 156 -6.01 -12.04 -10.51
N ILE A 157 -7.26 -11.64 -10.79
CA ILE A 157 -8.36 -11.66 -9.82
C ILE A 157 -8.60 -13.10 -9.33
N ASN A 158 -8.80 -14.05 -10.24
CA ASN A 158 -9.04 -15.47 -9.92
C ASN A 158 -7.95 -16.07 -9.01
N ARG A 159 -6.67 -15.84 -9.34
CA ARG A 159 -5.53 -16.30 -8.52
C ARG A 159 -5.49 -15.64 -7.16
N THR A 160 -5.86 -14.37 -7.07
CA THR A 160 -5.98 -13.65 -5.80
C THR A 160 -7.05 -14.28 -4.90
N LEU A 161 -8.21 -14.62 -5.45
CA LEU A 161 -9.28 -15.30 -4.72
C LEU A 161 -8.85 -16.70 -4.26
N LYS A 162 -8.27 -17.51 -5.16
CA LYS A 162 -7.75 -18.86 -4.82
C LYS A 162 -6.65 -18.83 -3.77
N ALA A 163 -5.87 -17.75 -3.69
CA ALA A 163 -4.89 -17.61 -2.64
C ALA A 163 -5.53 -17.47 -1.25
N ALA A 164 -6.75 -16.93 -1.16
CA ALA A 164 -7.50 -16.85 0.10
C ALA A 164 -7.88 -18.24 0.62
N ASP A 165 -8.11 -19.22 -0.27
CA ASP A 165 -8.32 -20.63 0.12
C ASP A 165 -7.05 -21.26 0.74
N VAL A 166 -5.86 -20.73 0.43
CA VAL A 166 -4.56 -21.25 0.91
C VAL A 166 -4.09 -20.56 2.18
N PHE A 167 -4.20 -19.23 2.23
CA PHE A 167 -3.75 -18.42 3.36
C PHE A 167 -4.84 -18.18 4.41
N GLY A 168 -6.10 -18.30 4.02
CA GLY A 168 -7.27 -17.97 4.85
C GLY A 168 -7.77 -16.54 4.63
N ALA A 169 -9.05 -16.32 4.92
CA ALA A 169 -9.66 -14.99 4.88
C ALA A 169 -8.92 -14.01 5.82
N GLY A 170 -8.68 -12.80 5.34
CA GLY A 170 -7.92 -11.77 6.08
C GLY A 170 -6.40 -11.93 6.04
N HIS A 171 -5.88 -12.95 5.36
CA HIS A 171 -4.44 -13.18 5.16
C HIS A 171 -3.99 -12.96 3.71
N VAL A 172 -4.92 -12.68 2.80
CA VAL A 172 -4.62 -12.27 1.43
C VAL A 172 -4.97 -10.80 1.25
N TYR A 173 -4.07 -10.07 0.62
CA TYR A 173 -4.20 -8.66 0.35
C TYR A 173 -4.12 -8.43 -1.15
N SER A 174 -4.76 -7.37 -1.64
CA SER A 174 -4.40 -6.77 -2.91
C SER A 174 -4.28 -5.27 -2.71
N GLN A 175 -3.68 -4.57 -3.65
CA GLN A 175 -3.46 -3.14 -3.54
C GLN A 175 -3.76 -2.45 -4.86
N ILE A 176 -4.38 -1.28 -4.77
CA ILE A 176 -4.52 -0.32 -5.86
C ILE A 176 -3.56 0.87 -5.67
N VAL A 177 -3.17 1.46 -6.79
CA VAL A 177 -2.25 2.61 -6.91
C VAL A 177 -3.08 3.84 -7.25
N ASP A 178 -3.64 4.44 -6.21
CA ASP A 178 -4.69 5.46 -6.33
C ASP A 178 -4.20 6.66 -7.11
N GLY A 179 -4.97 7.02 -8.13
CA GLY A 179 -4.74 8.19 -8.98
C GLY A 179 -3.95 7.88 -10.24
N ALA A 180 -3.39 6.69 -10.40
CA ALA A 180 -2.75 6.28 -11.66
C ALA A 180 -3.78 6.06 -12.80
N GLU A 181 -5.02 5.76 -12.43
CA GLU A 181 -6.22 5.65 -13.28
C GLU A 181 -6.78 7.00 -13.74
N LEU A 182 -6.39 8.11 -13.11
CA LEU A 182 -6.91 9.46 -13.38
C LEU A 182 -6.02 10.30 -14.32
N VAL A 183 -4.95 9.74 -14.85
CA VAL A 183 -3.98 10.50 -15.67
C VAL A 183 -3.70 9.79 -16.98
N GLY A 184 -3.25 10.49 -18.01
CA GLY A 184 -2.79 9.90 -19.27
C GLY A 184 -3.92 9.32 -20.15
N GLU A 185 -3.55 8.52 -21.14
CA GLU A 185 -4.52 7.96 -22.08
C GLU A 185 -5.54 7.03 -21.39
N GLY A 186 -6.81 7.26 -21.72
CA GLY A 186 -7.97 6.57 -21.14
C GLY A 186 -8.23 6.89 -19.67
N ALA A 187 -7.69 7.99 -19.13
CA ALA A 187 -7.97 8.41 -17.76
C ALA A 187 -9.47 8.39 -17.45
N LEU A 188 -9.80 7.82 -16.29
CA LEU A 188 -11.15 7.83 -15.75
C LEU A 188 -11.49 9.21 -15.17
N THR A 189 -12.78 9.50 -15.02
CA THR A 189 -13.19 10.60 -14.12
C THR A 189 -13.03 10.17 -12.67
N VAL A 190 -13.04 11.15 -11.77
CA VAL A 190 -13.00 10.91 -10.31
C VAL A 190 -14.11 9.96 -9.87
N GLU A 191 -15.33 10.19 -10.37
CA GLU A 191 -16.52 9.40 -10.06
C GLU A 191 -16.36 7.95 -10.54
N GLN A 192 -15.89 7.75 -11.78
CA GLN A 192 -15.65 6.43 -12.34
C GLN A 192 -14.56 5.66 -11.56
N ALA A 193 -13.48 6.33 -11.18
CA ALA A 193 -12.40 5.73 -10.41
C ALA A 193 -12.88 5.31 -9.01
N LEU A 194 -13.64 6.17 -8.32
CA LEU A 194 -14.24 5.87 -7.02
C LEU A 194 -15.17 4.66 -7.12
N GLU A 195 -16.13 4.67 -8.06
CA GLU A 195 -17.08 3.58 -8.26
C GLU A 195 -16.37 2.26 -8.54
N THR A 196 -15.37 2.26 -9.43
CA THR A 196 -14.66 1.04 -9.83
C THR A 196 -13.81 0.48 -8.68
N ASN A 197 -13.10 1.34 -7.95
CA ASN A 197 -12.30 0.93 -6.80
C ASN A 197 -13.19 0.37 -5.67
N LEU A 198 -14.38 0.93 -5.47
CA LEU A 198 -15.33 0.45 -4.45
C LEU A 198 -15.94 -0.90 -4.80
N LYS A 199 -16.37 -1.09 -6.05
CA LYS A 199 -16.85 -2.39 -6.52
C LYS A 199 -15.80 -3.48 -6.31
N LEU A 200 -14.54 -3.19 -6.62
CA LEU A 200 -13.47 -4.14 -6.36
C LEU A 200 -13.23 -4.37 -4.87
N CYS A 201 -13.31 -3.32 -4.04
CA CYS A 201 -13.15 -3.42 -2.59
C CYS A 201 -14.21 -4.34 -1.98
N GLU A 202 -15.49 -4.14 -2.34
CA GLU A 202 -16.61 -4.97 -1.90
C GLU A 202 -16.43 -6.42 -2.39
N PHE A 203 -16.13 -6.59 -3.68
CA PHE A 203 -15.90 -7.91 -4.26
C PHE A 203 -14.78 -8.68 -3.55
N PHE A 204 -13.64 -8.04 -3.29
CA PHE A 204 -12.55 -8.68 -2.56
C PHE A 204 -12.90 -8.98 -1.10
N ALA A 205 -13.59 -8.06 -0.43
CA ALA A 205 -13.99 -8.27 0.96
C ALA A 205 -14.96 -9.45 1.11
N ASP A 206 -15.91 -9.63 0.17
CA ASP A 206 -16.82 -10.78 0.14
C ASP A 206 -16.09 -12.12 -0.05
N HIS A 207 -14.89 -12.09 -0.62
CA HIS A 207 -14.03 -13.26 -0.84
C HIS A 207 -12.85 -13.35 0.14
N GLY A 208 -12.88 -12.60 1.25
CA GLY A 208 -11.87 -12.67 2.30
C GLY A 208 -10.51 -12.05 1.94
N VAL A 209 -10.46 -11.23 0.88
CA VAL A 209 -9.27 -10.49 0.43
C VAL A 209 -9.35 -9.05 0.92
N ILE A 210 -8.25 -8.54 1.48
CA ILE A 210 -8.15 -7.15 1.95
C ILE A 210 -7.64 -6.26 0.81
N LEU A 211 -8.44 -5.29 0.37
CA LEU A 211 -7.96 -4.26 -0.55
C LEU A 211 -7.28 -3.12 0.20
N LEU A 212 -6.04 -2.84 -0.18
CA LEU A 212 -5.24 -1.71 0.28
C LEU A 212 -5.26 -0.60 -0.77
N SER A 213 -5.27 0.64 -0.31
CA SER A 213 -5.10 1.81 -1.16
C SER A 213 -3.74 2.44 -0.91
N THR A 214 -3.02 2.76 -1.99
CA THR A 214 -1.72 3.44 -1.93
C THR A 214 -1.76 4.67 -2.81
N ILE A 215 -1.55 5.83 -2.18
CA ILE A 215 -1.48 7.11 -2.88
C ILE A 215 -0.30 7.09 -3.85
N TRP A 216 -0.60 7.22 -5.14
CA TRP A 216 0.44 7.33 -6.15
C TRP A 216 1.14 8.69 -6.08
N ARG A 217 2.48 8.65 -6.13
CA ARG A 217 3.33 9.83 -6.27
C ARG A 217 4.06 9.73 -7.62
N PRO A 218 3.73 10.59 -8.61
CA PRO A 218 4.44 10.63 -9.87
C PRO A 218 5.95 10.80 -9.64
N HIS A 219 6.73 9.90 -10.20
CA HIS A 219 8.18 9.96 -10.11
C HIS A 219 8.76 10.13 -11.52
N ARG A 220 9.64 11.13 -11.71
CA ARG A 220 10.21 11.51 -13.01
C ARG A 220 10.81 10.37 -13.85
N ALA A 221 11.23 9.28 -13.21
CA ALA A 221 11.79 8.09 -13.88
C ALA A 221 10.71 7.10 -14.39
N SER A 222 9.44 7.32 -14.08
CA SER A 222 8.30 6.54 -14.59
C SER A 222 7.73 7.19 -15.85
N ARG A 223 6.99 6.43 -16.67
CA ARG A 223 6.38 6.95 -17.91
C ARG A 223 5.34 8.03 -17.65
N LEU A 224 4.65 7.95 -16.52
CA LEU A 224 3.68 8.94 -16.06
C LEU A 224 4.30 9.96 -15.09
N GLY A 225 5.62 10.02 -15.00
CA GLY A 225 6.32 10.73 -13.93
C GLY A 225 6.15 12.24 -13.87
N MET A 226 5.72 12.84 -14.98
CA MET A 226 5.58 14.30 -15.13
C MET A 226 4.12 14.76 -15.11
N THR A 227 3.18 13.90 -14.71
CA THR A 227 1.77 14.28 -14.58
C THR A 227 1.48 14.87 -13.21
N LYS A 228 0.46 15.73 -13.12
CA LYS A 228 -0.06 16.19 -11.84
C LYS A 228 -0.69 15.01 -11.09
N MET A 229 -0.55 15.01 -9.77
CA MET A 229 -1.32 14.09 -8.91
C MET A 229 -2.82 14.36 -9.04
N ALA A 230 -3.62 13.33 -8.76
CA ALA A 230 -5.06 13.48 -8.61
C ALA A 230 -5.44 14.53 -7.53
N PRO A 231 -6.64 15.12 -7.59
CA PRO A 231 -7.13 16.06 -6.59
C PRO A 231 -7.15 15.45 -5.18
N LEU A 232 -7.00 16.28 -4.15
CA LEU A 232 -7.00 15.81 -2.76
C LEU A 232 -8.36 15.19 -2.38
N GLU A 233 -9.43 15.77 -2.91
CA GLU A 233 -10.81 15.34 -2.70
C GLU A 233 -11.02 13.88 -3.11
N TYR A 234 -10.35 13.45 -4.19
CA TYR A 234 -10.37 12.07 -4.63
C TYR A 234 -9.79 11.13 -3.56
N TYR A 235 -8.58 11.42 -3.06
CA TYR A 235 -7.93 10.58 -2.06
C TYR A 235 -8.71 10.55 -0.73
N VAL A 236 -9.27 11.68 -0.31
CA VAL A 236 -10.10 11.76 0.90
C VAL A 236 -11.35 10.90 0.77
N GLN A 237 -12.05 10.98 -0.36
CA GLN A 237 -13.23 10.17 -0.62
C GLN A 237 -12.85 8.69 -0.68
N LEU A 238 -11.82 8.32 -1.45
CA LEU A 238 -11.40 6.93 -1.58
C LEU A 238 -11.04 6.29 -0.23
N ALA A 239 -10.24 6.99 0.59
CA ALA A 239 -9.85 6.50 1.91
C ALA A 239 -11.05 6.36 2.86
N ALA A 240 -11.99 7.31 2.83
CA ALA A 240 -13.19 7.25 3.65
C ALA A 240 -14.09 6.07 3.25
N TRP A 241 -14.28 5.85 1.95
CA TRP A 241 -15.20 4.84 1.45
C TRP A 241 -14.62 3.42 1.53
N ILE A 242 -13.34 3.20 1.15
CA ILE A 242 -12.67 1.90 1.33
C ILE A 242 -12.64 1.53 2.82
N GLY A 243 -12.29 2.50 3.68
CA GLY A 243 -12.29 2.28 5.13
C GLY A 243 -13.67 1.93 5.67
N TYR A 244 -14.74 2.56 5.15
CA TYR A 244 -16.11 2.28 5.56
C TYR A 244 -16.59 0.91 5.07
N ALA A 245 -16.41 0.60 3.79
CA ALA A 245 -16.78 -0.68 3.17
C ALA A 245 -16.11 -1.87 3.89
N TRP A 246 -14.79 -1.76 4.12
CA TRP A 246 -14.05 -2.78 4.85
C TRP A 246 -14.58 -2.98 6.28
N ASN A 247 -14.87 -1.90 7.00
CA ASN A 247 -15.39 -1.99 8.36
C ASN A 247 -16.80 -2.59 8.41
N ILE A 248 -17.66 -2.30 7.43
CA ILE A 248 -18.99 -2.91 7.35
C ILE A 248 -18.88 -4.42 7.23
N ILE A 249 -18.04 -4.92 6.32
CA ILE A 249 -17.96 -6.35 6.05
C ILE A 249 -17.25 -7.06 7.21
N ARG A 250 -16.06 -6.59 7.61
CA ARG A 250 -15.26 -7.20 8.68
C ARG A 250 -15.98 -7.20 10.03
N SER A 251 -16.65 -6.10 10.36
CA SER A 251 -17.34 -5.96 11.66
C SER A 251 -18.80 -6.38 11.58
N GLN A 252 -19.23 -6.91 10.43
CA GLN A 252 -20.58 -7.36 10.15
C GLN A 252 -21.63 -6.30 10.50
N TYR A 253 -21.35 -5.02 10.24
CA TYR A 253 -22.27 -3.93 10.58
C TYR A 253 -23.60 -4.04 9.83
N TYR A 254 -23.62 -4.76 8.70
CA TYR A 254 -24.84 -5.08 7.96
C TYR A 254 -25.82 -6.00 8.74
N LEU A 255 -25.37 -6.67 9.80
CA LEU A 255 -26.24 -7.45 10.71
C LEU A 255 -26.83 -6.62 11.85
N LEU A 256 -26.40 -5.36 12.02
CA LEU A 256 -26.88 -4.50 13.10
C LEU A 256 -28.27 -3.91 12.77
N GLU A 257 -29.04 -3.58 13.82
CA GLU A 257 -30.30 -2.87 13.64
C GLU A 257 -30.08 -1.52 12.93
N PRO A 258 -30.90 -1.14 11.93
CA PRO A 258 -30.71 0.09 11.15
C PRO A 258 -30.52 1.37 12.00
N LYS A 259 -31.19 1.45 13.16
CA LYS A 259 -31.04 2.59 14.09
C LYS A 259 -29.63 2.70 14.64
N VAL A 260 -28.99 1.57 14.95
CA VAL A 260 -27.62 1.54 15.47
C VAL A 260 -26.65 2.01 14.40
N ILE A 261 -26.83 1.58 13.14
CA ILE A 261 -26.01 2.02 12.01
C ILE A 261 -26.11 3.55 11.82
N ILE A 262 -27.33 4.11 11.88
CA ILE A 262 -27.55 5.56 11.78
C ILE A 262 -26.81 6.30 12.90
N VAL A 263 -26.95 5.84 14.15
CA VAL A 263 -26.25 6.45 15.30
C VAL A 263 -24.73 6.37 15.12
N MET A 264 -24.20 5.24 14.66
CA MET A 264 -22.77 5.08 14.38
C MET A 264 -22.28 6.07 13.31
N ILE A 265 -23.04 6.26 12.23
CA ILE A 265 -22.70 7.23 11.18
C ILE A 265 -22.69 8.65 11.76
N ILE A 266 -23.71 9.03 12.55
CA ILE A 266 -23.78 10.35 13.18
C ILE A 266 -22.57 10.58 14.09
N ILE A 267 -22.29 9.64 15.00
CA ILE A 267 -21.16 9.74 15.94
C ILE A 267 -19.84 9.85 15.17
N ARG A 268 -19.64 9.02 14.13
CA ARG A 268 -18.41 9.04 13.32
C ARG A 268 -18.25 10.36 12.56
N THR A 269 -19.32 10.90 11.99
CA THR A 269 -19.29 12.19 11.27
C THR A 269 -18.97 13.33 12.22
N ILE A 270 -19.64 13.41 13.37
CA ILE A 270 -19.38 14.42 14.40
C ILE A 270 -17.93 14.30 14.90
N SER A 271 -17.49 13.08 15.22
CA SER A 271 -16.11 12.83 15.66
C SER A 271 -15.10 13.25 14.60
N ALA A 272 -15.34 12.91 13.32
CA ALA A 272 -14.46 13.29 12.23
C ALA A 272 -14.33 14.81 12.11
N VAL A 273 -15.42 15.56 12.20
CA VAL A 273 -15.39 17.04 12.20
C VAL A 273 -14.60 17.56 13.40
N ILE A 274 -14.87 17.05 14.61
CA ILE A 274 -14.16 17.48 15.83
C ILE A 274 -12.67 17.20 15.73
N PHE A 275 -12.28 15.98 15.39
CA PHE A 275 -10.87 15.57 15.38
C PHE A 275 -10.10 16.14 14.18
N ALA A 276 -10.69 16.13 12.98
CA ALA A 276 -9.99 16.49 11.75
C ALA A 276 -10.08 17.97 11.37
N ALA A 277 -11.09 18.71 11.85
CA ALA A 277 -11.22 20.15 11.55
C ALA A 277 -10.92 21.05 12.76
N LEU A 278 -11.33 20.66 13.97
CA LEU A 278 -11.14 21.50 15.16
C LEU A 278 -9.85 21.16 15.89
N LEU A 279 -9.66 19.90 16.30
CA LEU A 279 -8.54 19.50 17.15
C LEU A 279 -7.20 19.57 16.41
N THR A 280 -7.11 19.01 15.20
CA THR A 280 -5.92 19.12 14.35
C THR A 280 -5.54 20.56 14.06
N LYS A 281 -6.51 21.45 13.80
CA LYS A 281 -6.26 22.88 13.61
C LYS A 281 -5.71 23.51 14.89
N LEU A 282 -6.35 23.28 16.03
CA LEU A 282 -5.88 23.80 17.33
C LEU A 282 -4.47 23.32 17.67
N LEU A 283 -4.17 22.03 17.42
CA LEU A 283 -2.84 21.46 17.65
C LEU A 283 -1.81 22.04 16.67
N ALA A 284 -2.13 22.11 15.38
CA ALA A 284 -1.23 22.68 14.37
C ALA A 284 -0.95 24.18 14.67
N ASP A 285 -1.98 24.93 15.06
CA ASP A 285 -1.84 26.32 15.47
C ASP A 285 -1.00 26.48 16.74
N GLY A 286 -1.18 25.60 17.72
CA GLY A 286 -0.39 25.57 18.95
C GLY A 286 1.08 25.24 18.68
N LEU A 287 1.35 24.23 17.85
CA LEU A 287 2.70 23.86 17.44
C LEU A 287 3.37 24.95 16.60
N ALA A 288 2.63 25.63 15.73
CA ALA A 288 3.13 26.79 14.99
C ALA A 288 3.50 27.94 15.92
N LYS A 289 2.63 28.29 16.89
CA LYS A 289 2.92 29.32 17.90
C LYS A 289 4.13 28.97 18.78
N ALA A 290 4.35 27.69 19.07
CA ALA A 290 5.50 27.22 19.81
C ALA A 290 6.80 27.16 18.97
N GLY A 291 6.77 27.59 17.71
CA GLY A 291 7.93 27.59 16.81
C GLY A 291 8.34 26.21 16.28
N VAL A 292 7.54 25.17 16.55
CA VAL A 292 7.85 23.79 16.15
C VAL A 292 7.68 23.59 14.64
N LEU A 293 6.83 24.39 13.99
CA LEU A 293 6.48 24.26 12.56
C LEU A 293 7.12 25.30 11.64
N ASN A 294 8.23 25.94 12.03
CA ASN A 294 8.86 27.03 11.26
C ASN A 294 9.32 26.64 9.84
N ALA A 295 9.52 25.35 9.57
CA ALA A 295 9.86 24.83 8.25
C ALA A 295 8.65 24.63 7.32
N TYR A 296 7.42 24.82 7.81
CA TYR A 296 6.18 24.63 7.07
C TYR A 296 5.48 25.97 6.81
N ALA A 297 4.72 26.05 5.71
CA ALA A 297 4.01 27.28 5.30
C ALA A 297 3.18 27.91 6.42
N LEU A 298 2.44 27.10 7.19
CA LEU A 298 1.63 27.55 8.33
C LEU A 298 2.45 28.25 9.43
N GLY A 299 3.68 27.79 9.69
CA GLY A 299 4.59 28.42 10.64
C GLY A 299 5.22 29.71 10.10
N GLN A 300 5.50 29.73 8.79
CA GLN A 300 6.08 30.89 8.11
C GLN A 300 5.10 32.06 8.00
N GLU A 301 3.83 31.80 7.70
CA GLU A 301 2.76 32.82 7.65
C GLU A 301 2.54 33.50 9.02
N LYS A 302 2.61 32.74 10.11
CA LYS A 302 2.44 33.28 11.48
C LYS A 302 3.69 33.92 12.08
N SER A 303 4.82 33.84 11.39
CA SER A 303 6.10 34.42 11.81
C SER A 303 6.36 35.81 11.20
N GLN A 304 5.51 36.31 10.31
CA GLN A 304 5.62 37.68 9.80
C GLN A 304 5.21 38.68 10.89
N PRO A 305 6.04 39.68 11.22
CA PRO A 305 5.69 40.70 12.22
C PRO A 305 4.55 41.57 11.68
N MET A 306 3.60 41.88 12.56
CA MET A 306 2.58 42.89 12.37
C MET A 306 3.21 44.27 12.62
N ASP A 307 4.04 44.75 11.70
CA ASP A 307 4.65 46.08 11.72
C ASP A 307 4.38 46.79 10.37
N GLU A 308 3.13 47.21 10.15
CA GLU A 308 2.77 48.28 9.21
C GLU A 308 1.74 49.16 9.92
N ASP A 309 2.20 49.96 10.88
CA ASP A 309 1.41 51.07 11.44
C ASP A 309 2.31 52.08 12.19
N LEU A 310 3.40 52.53 11.57
CA LEU A 310 4.17 53.70 12.04
C LEU A 310 4.81 54.45 10.85
N SER A 311 4.00 55.08 10.02
CA SER A 311 4.46 56.19 9.16
C SER A 311 3.32 57.16 8.87
N ASP A 312 2.89 57.92 9.88
CA ASP A 312 2.20 59.21 9.69
C ASP A 312 2.15 59.99 11.02
N ALA A 313 3.31 60.46 11.47
CA ALA A 313 3.40 61.48 12.51
C ALA A 313 4.74 62.22 12.43
N SER A 314 5.02 62.85 11.30
CA SER A 314 6.01 63.94 11.22
C SER A 314 5.54 64.99 10.22
N ALA A 315 4.55 65.77 10.64
CA ALA A 315 4.20 67.07 10.08
C ALA A 315 3.79 68.00 11.23
N ASN A 316 4.81 68.53 11.92
CA ASN A 316 4.91 69.91 12.46
C ASN A 316 6.20 70.04 13.26
#